data_AF-A0A8I0IF39-F1
#
_entry.id   AF-A0A8I0IF39-F1
#
_cell.length_a   1.000
_cell.length_b   1.000
_cell.length_c   1.000
_cell.angle_alpha   90.00
_cell.angle_beta   90.00
_cell.angle_gamma   90.00
#
_symmetry.space_group_name_H-M   'P 1'
#
loop_
_entity.id
_entity.type
_entity.pdbx_description
1 polymer ?
#
loop_
_entity_poly.entity_id
_entity_poly.type
_entity_poly.pdbx_seq_one_letter_code
_entity_poly.pdbx_strand_id
1 'polypeptide(L)'
;MSPAPTRSPVVLCTLVVTGALALSLTACTAPSQAAPSATPTSDAQASATPGATPTATPTPDLVSTPFTIDCDDLLDTGSLASWYPGLTAVPDESASGDESRDGEALQQVADADGTTCTWQDSGGTTVTVGVAHFDPDSLDELANELVATSNSVPTFGVEGYFDTPGEIGTAEAFSSPAFVVARSTTFLEPGDAEPVVSAVLSALKQVD
;
A
#
# COMPACT_ATOMS: atom_id res chain seq x y z
N MET A 1 51.70 -11.68 -20.55
CA MET A 1 51.02 -11.88 -21.85
C MET A 1 49.53 -11.76 -21.58
N SER A 2 49.00 -10.54 -21.69
CA SER A 2 47.60 -10.19 -21.45
C SER A 2 46.92 -9.90 -22.79
N PRO A 3 45.70 -10.37 -23.04
CA PRO A 3 44.87 -9.80 -24.08
C PRO A 3 44.10 -8.59 -23.55
N ALA A 4 44.13 -7.50 -24.33
CA ALA A 4 43.42 -6.24 -24.10
C ALA A 4 41.94 -6.34 -24.52
N PRO A 5 41.05 -5.48 -23.99
CA PRO A 5 39.60 -5.54 -24.19
C PRO A 5 39.13 -4.83 -25.48
N THR A 6 38.15 -5.43 -26.17
CA THR A 6 37.46 -4.85 -27.33
C THR A 6 36.17 -4.15 -26.88
N ARG A 7 36.13 -2.82 -27.01
CA ARG A 7 34.92 -2.00 -26.79
C ARG A 7 34.12 -1.88 -28.09
N SER A 8 32.82 -2.15 -28.04
CA SER A 8 31.85 -1.82 -29.11
C SER A 8 31.12 -0.53 -28.79
N PRO A 9 31.04 0.45 -29.72
CA PRO A 9 30.14 1.59 -29.60
C PRO A 9 29.00 1.47 -30.62
N VAL A 10 27.75 1.41 -30.17
CA VAL A 10 26.57 1.60 -31.05
C VAL A 10 25.52 2.42 -30.30
N VAL A 11 25.56 3.74 -30.48
CA VAL A 11 24.61 4.57 -31.25
C VAL A 11 23.30 4.85 -30.51
N LEU A 12 23.28 6.06 -29.96
CA LEU A 12 22.17 6.83 -29.44
C LEU A 12 21.17 7.16 -30.57
N CYS A 13 19.88 6.88 -30.37
CA CYS A 13 18.80 7.44 -31.18
C CYS A 13 17.74 8.04 -30.25
N THR A 14 17.83 9.36 -30.10
CA THR A 14 16.86 10.24 -29.46
C THR A 14 15.65 10.43 -30.38
N LEU A 15 14.44 10.20 -29.87
CA LEU A 15 13.20 10.57 -30.56
C LEU A 15 12.37 11.45 -29.61
N VAL A 16 12.37 12.74 -29.93
CA VAL A 16 11.58 13.80 -29.29
C VAL A 16 10.22 13.82 -29.97
N VAL A 17 9.14 13.62 -29.23
CA VAL A 17 7.77 13.92 -29.70
C VAL A 17 7.14 14.89 -28.71
N THR A 18 7.10 16.16 -29.14
CA THR A 18 6.32 17.25 -28.56
C THR A 18 4.88 17.15 -29.08
N GLY A 19 3.92 16.98 -28.16
CA GLY A 19 2.49 16.98 -28.48
C GLY A 19 1.72 17.81 -27.46
N ALA A 20 1.60 19.11 -27.74
CA ALA A 20 0.75 20.03 -27.00
C ALA A 20 -0.68 19.96 -27.56
N LEU A 21 -1.66 19.60 -26.73
CA LEU A 21 -3.06 19.93 -26.96
C LEU A 21 -3.59 20.72 -25.77
N ALA A 22 -3.99 21.95 -26.06
CA ALA A 22 -4.62 22.89 -25.17
C ALA A 22 -6.11 23.03 -25.52
N LEU A 23 -6.90 23.45 -24.51
CA LEU A 23 -8.25 24.02 -24.56
C LEU A 23 -9.37 22.97 -24.74
N SER A 24 -10.44 22.95 -23.94
CA SER A 24 -11.27 24.10 -23.55
C SER A 24 -12.15 23.79 -22.33
N LEU A 25 -12.12 24.69 -21.32
CA LEU A 25 -13.10 24.79 -20.24
C LEU A 25 -14.44 25.33 -20.80
N THR A 26 -15.50 24.54 -20.71
CA THR A 26 -16.88 25.03 -20.87
C THR A 26 -17.59 25.02 -19.53
N ALA A 27 -17.67 26.20 -18.92
CA ALA A 27 -18.50 26.49 -17.75
C ALA A 27 -19.97 26.48 -18.16
N CYS A 28 -20.76 25.58 -17.58
CA CYS A 28 -22.23 25.65 -17.64
C CYS A 28 -22.74 26.33 -16.37
N THR A 29 -23.05 27.62 -16.51
CA THR A 29 -23.91 28.36 -15.59
C THR A 29 -25.37 28.09 -15.96
N ALA A 30 -26.17 27.64 -15.00
CA ALA A 30 -27.63 27.62 -15.14
C ALA A 30 -28.27 28.42 -13.98
N PRO A 31 -29.36 29.16 -14.26
CA PRO A 31 -29.79 30.31 -13.47
C PRO A 31 -30.60 29.94 -12.22
N SER A 32 -30.47 30.78 -11.19
CA SER A 32 -31.44 30.90 -10.09
C SER A 32 -32.83 31.21 -10.64
N GLN A 33 -33.78 30.30 -10.37
CA GLN A 33 -35.21 30.57 -10.51
C GLN A 33 -35.84 30.51 -9.11
N ALA A 34 -36.43 31.64 -8.71
CA ALA A 34 -37.17 31.78 -7.47
C ALA A 34 -38.67 31.53 -7.68
N ALA A 35 -39.31 31.05 -6.60
CA ALA A 35 -40.74 30.99 -6.27
C ALA A 35 -41.57 29.87 -6.92
N PRO A 36 -42.48 29.18 -6.17
CA PRO A 36 -43.44 29.78 -5.23
C PRO A 36 -43.51 29.16 -3.82
N SER A 37 -44.09 29.94 -2.89
CA SER A 37 -44.63 29.46 -1.61
C SER A 37 -45.71 28.41 -1.84
N ALA A 38 -45.50 27.23 -1.27
CA ALA A 38 -46.57 26.32 -0.88
C ALA A 38 -46.34 25.95 0.59
N THR A 39 -47.26 26.37 1.45
CA THR A 39 -47.36 25.92 2.84
C THR A 39 -47.66 24.42 2.87
N PRO A 40 -46.80 23.55 3.44
CA PRO A 40 -47.22 22.21 3.79
C PRO A 40 -48.07 22.28 5.05
N THR A 41 -49.32 21.82 4.93
CA THR A 41 -50.21 21.44 6.03
C THR A 41 -49.49 20.41 6.90
N SER A 42 -49.47 20.63 8.22
CA SER A 42 -49.04 19.64 9.21
C SER A 42 -49.88 18.37 9.07
N ASP A 43 -49.32 17.34 8.45
CA ASP A 43 -49.78 15.97 8.60
C ASP A 43 -48.98 15.29 9.72
N ALA A 44 -49.69 14.50 10.51
CA ALA A 44 -49.26 14.00 11.81
C ALA A 44 -47.91 13.30 11.79
N GLN A 45 -46.97 13.80 12.60
CA GLN A 45 -45.70 13.16 12.90
C GLN A 45 -45.99 11.85 13.65
N ALA A 46 -46.07 10.74 12.92
CA ALA A 46 -45.99 9.42 13.52
C ALA A 46 -44.65 9.34 14.26
N SER A 47 -44.72 9.22 15.59
CA SER A 47 -43.57 9.03 16.45
C SER A 47 -42.92 7.69 16.07
N ALA A 48 -41.88 7.73 15.23
CA ALA A 48 -41.06 6.58 14.97
C ALA A 48 -40.42 6.15 16.29
N THR A 49 -40.81 4.99 16.81
CA THR A 49 -40.10 4.32 17.88
C THR A 49 -38.64 4.16 17.44
N PRO A 50 -37.64 4.54 18.26
CA PRO A 50 -36.24 4.28 17.93
C PRO A 50 -36.07 2.79 17.64
N GLY A 51 -35.74 2.45 16.39
CA GLY A 51 -35.36 1.10 16.01
C GLY A 51 -34.13 0.70 16.82
N ALA A 52 -34.09 -0.54 17.28
CA ALA A 52 -32.93 -1.07 18.01
C ALA A 52 -31.66 -0.82 17.17
N THR A 53 -30.70 -0.10 17.75
CA THR A 53 -29.37 0.05 17.15
C THR A 53 -28.78 -1.35 16.98
N PRO A 54 -28.43 -1.80 15.77
CA PRO A 54 -27.71 -3.05 15.60
C PRO A 54 -26.48 -3.07 16.51
N THR A 55 -26.41 -4.07 17.39
CA THR A 55 -25.22 -4.37 18.17
C THR A 55 -24.19 -4.96 17.21
N ALA A 56 -23.04 -4.31 17.07
CA ALA A 56 -21.93 -4.89 16.31
C ALA A 56 -21.55 -6.23 16.95
N THR A 57 -21.56 -7.30 16.15
CA THR A 57 -20.93 -8.56 16.53
C THR A 57 -19.43 -8.28 16.71
N PRO A 58 -18.78 -8.75 17.78
CA PRO A 58 -17.33 -8.63 17.89
C PRO A 58 -16.66 -9.34 16.72
N THR A 59 -15.75 -8.64 16.05
CA THR A 59 -14.80 -9.23 15.10
C THR A 59 -13.95 -10.26 15.86
N PRO A 60 -13.78 -11.49 15.34
CA PRO A 60 -12.85 -12.44 15.95
C PRO A 60 -11.43 -11.85 16.05
N ASP A 61 -10.68 -12.29 17.06
CA ASP A 61 -9.29 -11.90 17.22
C ASP A 61 -8.42 -12.64 16.20
N LEU A 62 -7.54 -11.93 15.50
CA LEU A 62 -6.57 -12.53 14.59
C LEU A 62 -5.58 -13.42 15.35
N VAL A 63 -5.26 -14.58 14.80
CA VAL A 63 -4.29 -15.52 15.36
C VAL A 63 -3.01 -15.50 14.55
N SER A 64 -1.93 -15.04 15.17
CA SER A 64 -0.61 -14.97 14.57
C SER A 64 0.36 -16.03 15.12
N THR A 65 1.45 -16.25 14.39
CA THR A 65 2.66 -16.92 14.88
C THR A 65 3.83 -15.94 14.75
N PRO A 66 4.64 -15.72 15.80
CA PRO A 66 5.78 -14.82 15.71
C PRO A 66 6.72 -15.19 14.56
N PHE A 67 7.17 -14.17 13.82
CA PHE A 67 8.02 -14.35 12.65
C PHE A 67 9.16 -13.33 12.64
N THR A 68 10.38 -13.83 12.55
CA THR A 68 11.60 -13.01 12.52
C THR A 68 12.48 -13.40 11.33
N ILE A 69 12.86 -12.42 10.53
CA ILE A 69 13.82 -12.54 9.43
C ILE A 69 14.75 -11.32 9.40
N ASP A 70 16.01 -11.51 9.02
CA ASP A 70 16.95 -10.40 8.84
C ASP A 70 16.52 -9.53 7.64
N CYS A 71 16.60 -8.21 7.77
CA CYS A 71 16.14 -7.28 6.73
C CYS A 71 16.88 -7.42 5.39
N ASP A 72 18.17 -7.78 5.43
CA ASP A 72 18.96 -8.05 4.22
C ASP A 72 18.56 -9.38 3.55
N ASP A 73 18.05 -10.36 4.32
CA ASP A 73 17.52 -11.61 3.77
C ASP A 73 16.09 -11.41 3.22
N LEU A 74 15.31 -10.51 3.82
CA LEU A 74 13.98 -10.15 3.37
C LEU A 74 14.00 -9.34 2.06
N LEU A 75 14.91 -8.38 1.96
CA LEU A 75 15.04 -7.51 0.80
C LEU A 75 16.49 -7.07 0.59
N ASP A 76 17.12 -7.63 -0.43
CA ASP A 76 18.48 -7.28 -0.82
C ASP A 76 18.61 -5.78 -1.11
N THR A 77 19.52 -5.13 -0.39
CA THR A 77 19.77 -3.68 -0.51
C THR A 77 20.26 -3.27 -1.90
N GLY A 78 20.97 -4.16 -2.61
CA GLY A 78 21.39 -3.92 -3.99
C GLY A 78 20.21 -3.81 -4.96
N SER A 79 19.23 -4.70 -4.81
CA SER A 79 17.99 -4.74 -5.57
C SER A 79 17.13 -3.52 -5.24
N LEU A 80 16.95 -3.21 -3.95
CA LEU A 80 16.22 -2.02 -3.51
C LEU A 80 16.84 -0.74 -4.07
N ALA A 81 18.17 -0.59 -4.01
CA ALA A 81 18.86 0.58 -4.56
C ALA A 81 18.75 0.71 -6.09
N SER A 82 18.45 -0.37 -6.80
CA SER A 82 18.23 -0.33 -8.25
C SER A 82 16.89 0.30 -8.64
N TRP A 83 15.87 0.17 -7.79
CA TRP A 83 14.55 0.77 -7.96
C TRP A 83 14.44 2.13 -7.28
N TYR A 84 15.05 2.24 -6.09
CA TYR A 84 14.99 3.40 -5.21
C TYR A 84 16.39 3.81 -4.75
N PRO A 85 17.14 4.54 -5.59
CA PRO A 85 18.52 4.87 -5.30
C PRO A 85 18.64 5.78 -4.08
N GLY A 86 19.64 5.52 -3.24
CA GLY A 86 19.94 6.34 -2.05
C GLY A 86 19.29 5.86 -0.76
N LEU A 87 18.41 4.85 -0.81
CA LEU A 87 17.88 4.19 0.38
C LEU A 87 18.97 3.38 1.10
N THR A 88 19.00 3.51 2.42
CA THR A 88 19.89 2.76 3.31
C THR A 88 19.09 2.23 4.49
N ALA A 89 19.46 1.07 5.03
CA ALA A 89 18.74 0.47 6.15
C ALA A 89 18.75 1.41 7.37
N VAL A 90 17.59 1.60 7.97
CA VAL A 90 17.41 2.33 9.23
C VAL A 90 17.46 1.29 10.36
N PRO A 91 18.32 1.47 11.37
CA PRO A 91 18.33 0.55 12.52
C PRO A 91 17.00 0.63 13.28
N ASP A 92 16.50 -0.51 13.77
CA ASP A 92 15.21 -0.65 14.45
C ASP A 92 14.92 0.41 15.53
N GLU A 93 15.91 0.73 16.37
CA GLU A 93 15.78 1.75 17.44
C GLU A 93 15.49 3.17 16.90
N SER A 94 15.70 3.38 15.59
CA SER A 94 15.46 4.64 14.88
C SER A 94 14.29 4.53 13.89
N ALA A 95 13.73 3.34 13.68
CA ALA A 95 12.55 3.13 12.87
C ALA A 95 11.35 3.73 13.61
N SER A 96 10.95 4.94 13.19
CA SER A 96 9.73 5.55 13.70
C SER A 96 8.57 4.87 12.98
N GLY A 97 7.86 3.96 13.67
CA GLY A 97 6.57 3.49 13.20
C GLY A 97 5.66 4.70 13.03
N ASP A 98 5.17 4.91 11.81
CA ASP A 98 4.28 6.03 11.52
C ASP A 98 2.92 5.74 12.19
N GLU A 99 2.67 6.35 13.36
CA GLU A 99 1.45 6.16 14.18
C GLU A 99 0.17 6.73 13.53
N SER A 100 0.23 7.15 12.27
CA SER A 100 -0.95 7.59 11.52
C SER A 100 -1.84 6.39 11.21
N ARG A 101 -3.12 6.65 10.89
CA ARG A 101 -4.04 5.62 10.35
C ARG A 101 -3.43 4.87 9.15
N ASP A 102 -2.55 5.56 8.43
CA ASP A 102 -1.79 5.04 7.30
C ASP A 102 -0.82 3.91 7.71
N GLY A 103 -0.40 3.83 8.98
CA GLY A 103 0.45 2.78 9.56
C GLY A 103 -0.29 1.59 10.16
N GLU A 104 -1.62 1.52 10.10
CA GLU A 104 -2.41 0.43 10.70
C GLU A 104 -1.97 -0.95 10.20
N ALA A 105 -1.68 -1.13 8.91
CA ALA A 105 -1.21 -2.40 8.37
C ALA A 105 0.18 -2.80 8.90
N LEU A 106 1.10 -1.84 9.10
CA LEU A 106 2.41 -2.13 9.70
C LEU A 106 2.30 -2.35 11.22
N GLN A 107 1.36 -1.66 11.89
CA GLN A 107 1.05 -1.94 13.29
C GLN A 107 0.47 -3.34 13.45
N GLN A 108 -0.38 -3.78 12.53
CA GLN A 108 -0.92 -5.14 12.51
C GLN A 108 0.19 -6.19 12.39
N VAL A 109 1.25 -5.91 11.63
CA VAL A 109 2.46 -6.74 11.57
C VAL A 109 3.20 -6.74 12.91
N ALA A 110 3.38 -5.58 13.53
CA ALA A 110 4.07 -5.45 14.82
C ALA A 110 3.30 -6.15 15.96
N ASP A 111 1.98 -5.98 16.03
CA ASP A 111 1.10 -6.61 17.01
C ASP A 111 1.07 -8.14 16.87
N ALA A 112 1.40 -8.65 15.67
CA ALA A 112 1.52 -10.06 15.38
C ALA A 112 2.92 -10.64 15.67
N ASP A 113 3.82 -9.87 16.30
CA ASP A 113 5.24 -10.23 16.50
C ASP A 113 5.96 -10.55 15.17
N GLY A 114 5.63 -9.79 14.13
CA GLY A 114 6.25 -9.87 12.80
C GLY A 114 7.53 -9.04 12.66
N THR A 115 8.16 -9.14 11.49
CA THR A 115 9.36 -8.37 11.14
C THR A 115 8.98 -7.10 10.42
N THR A 116 9.56 -5.96 10.82
CA THR A 116 9.45 -4.70 10.07
C THR A 116 10.84 -4.16 9.73
N CYS A 117 11.05 -3.83 8.46
CA CYS A 117 12.30 -3.33 7.92
C CYS A 117 12.07 -1.98 7.25
N THR A 118 12.84 -0.96 7.63
CA THR A 118 12.75 0.38 7.03
C THR A 118 14.06 0.77 6.39
N TRP A 119 13.98 1.33 5.20
CA TRP A 119 15.07 2.00 4.52
C TRP A 119 14.72 3.45 4.28
N GLN A 120 15.71 4.34 4.39
CA GLN A 120 15.53 5.78 4.22
C GLN A 120 16.68 6.39 3.42
N ASP A 121 16.37 7.40 2.62
CA ASP A 121 17.37 8.23 1.94
C ASP A 121 17.71 9.52 2.71
N SER A 122 18.70 10.27 2.22
CA SER A 122 19.08 11.54 2.83
C SER A 122 18.02 12.66 2.76
N GLY A 123 16.99 12.50 1.92
CA GLY A 123 15.85 13.41 1.79
C GLY A 123 14.70 13.08 2.75
N GLY A 124 14.76 11.93 3.42
CA GLY A 124 13.75 11.45 4.35
C GLY A 124 12.70 10.52 3.73
N THR A 125 12.80 10.22 2.43
CA THR A 125 11.91 9.24 1.78
C THR A 125 12.20 7.86 2.34
N THR A 126 11.14 7.15 2.72
CA THR A 126 11.23 5.81 3.30
C THR A 126 10.59 4.77 2.39
N VAL A 127 11.13 3.55 2.44
CA VAL A 127 10.41 2.33 2.09
C VAL A 127 10.38 1.48 3.35
N THR A 128 9.20 1.07 3.78
CA THR A 128 9.04 0.19 4.94
C THR A 128 8.31 -1.07 4.52
N VAL A 129 8.85 -2.23 4.89
CA VAL A 129 8.24 -3.53 4.65
C VAL A 129 7.96 -4.20 5.98
N GLY A 130 6.77 -4.75 6.15
CA GLY A 130 6.38 -5.59 7.26
C GLY A 130 5.99 -6.99 6.78
N VAL A 131 6.34 -8.02 7.54
CA VAL A 131 5.86 -9.39 7.33
C VAL A 131 5.44 -10.01 8.65
N ALA A 132 4.21 -10.52 8.71
CA ALA A 132 3.70 -11.31 9.82
C ALA A 132 3.10 -12.63 9.32
N HIS A 133 3.09 -13.64 10.20
CA HIS A 133 2.46 -14.93 9.92
C HIS A 133 1.14 -15.04 10.65
N PHE A 134 0.08 -15.38 9.91
CA PHE A 134 -1.26 -15.61 10.45
C PHE A 134 -1.76 -16.99 10.06
N ASP A 135 -2.70 -17.52 10.83
CA ASP A 135 -3.44 -18.71 10.42
C ASP A 135 -4.35 -18.40 9.20
N PRO A 136 -4.79 -19.43 8.44
CA PRO A 136 -5.60 -19.24 7.25
C PRO A 136 -6.89 -18.43 7.46
N ASP A 137 -7.62 -18.66 8.55
CA ASP A 137 -8.89 -17.96 8.81
C ASP A 137 -8.63 -16.46 9.07
N SER A 138 -7.54 -16.14 9.77
CA SER A 138 -7.11 -14.76 10.01
C SER A 138 -6.63 -14.05 8.74
N LEU A 139 -5.95 -14.75 7.82
CA LEU A 139 -5.58 -14.18 6.51
C LEU A 139 -6.82 -13.88 5.66
N ASP A 140 -7.80 -14.79 5.65
CA ASP A 140 -9.07 -14.58 4.95
C ASP A 140 -9.84 -13.39 5.54
N GLU A 141 -9.81 -13.21 6.87
CA GLU A 141 -10.42 -12.08 7.55
C GLU A 141 -9.77 -10.74 7.14
N LEU A 142 -8.44 -10.66 7.18
CA LEU A 142 -7.68 -9.49 6.73
C LEU A 142 -7.97 -9.16 5.24
N ALA A 143 -7.97 -10.17 4.37
CA ALA A 143 -8.26 -9.97 2.95
C ALA A 143 -9.71 -9.48 2.74
N ASN A 144 -10.68 -10.03 3.46
CA ASN A 144 -12.08 -9.60 3.38
C ASN A 144 -12.28 -8.15 3.83
N GLU A 145 -11.51 -7.67 4.81
CA GLU A 145 -11.51 -6.26 5.17
C GLU A 145 -11.01 -5.39 4.00
N LEU A 146 -9.89 -5.77 3.38
CA LEU A 146 -9.28 -5.02 2.27
C LEU A 146 -10.13 -5.00 1.00
N VAL A 147 -11.00 -5.99 0.79
CA VAL A 147 -12.04 -5.92 -0.26
C VAL A 147 -12.95 -4.71 -0.09
N ALA A 148 -13.21 -4.28 1.15
CA ALA A 148 -14.09 -3.16 1.45
C ALA A 148 -13.34 -1.81 1.57
N THR A 149 -12.06 -1.84 1.92
CA THR A 149 -11.28 -0.64 2.28
C THR A 149 -10.18 -0.26 1.29
N SER A 150 -9.73 -1.19 0.44
CA SER A 150 -8.62 -1.02 -0.49
C SER A 150 -8.99 -1.45 -1.92
N ASN A 151 -8.01 -1.48 -2.83
CA ASN A 151 -8.22 -1.88 -4.23
C ASN A 151 -7.44 -3.15 -4.56
N SER A 152 -8.13 -4.20 -4.98
CA SER A 152 -7.47 -5.44 -5.42
C SER A 152 -6.60 -5.20 -6.66
N VAL A 153 -5.37 -5.74 -6.66
CA VAL A 153 -4.40 -5.58 -7.74
C VAL A 153 -3.80 -6.93 -8.17
N PRO A 154 -3.75 -7.23 -9.48
CA PRO A 154 -3.21 -8.50 -9.96
C PRO A 154 -1.68 -8.49 -10.14
N THR A 155 -1.04 -7.32 -10.04
CA THR A 155 0.38 -7.12 -10.39
C THR A 155 1.33 -7.86 -9.46
N PHE A 156 0.94 -8.11 -8.20
CA PHE A 156 1.79 -8.79 -7.22
C PHE A 156 1.89 -10.32 -7.41
N GLY A 157 1.10 -10.90 -8.33
CA GLY A 157 1.14 -12.34 -8.63
C GLY A 157 0.53 -13.26 -7.56
N VAL A 158 0.11 -12.69 -6.44
CA VAL A 158 -0.71 -13.29 -5.38
C VAL A 158 -1.94 -12.43 -5.14
N GLU A 159 -2.83 -12.84 -4.23
CA GLU A 159 -3.88 -11.94 -3.77
C GLU A 159 -3.23 -10.72 -3.10
N GLY A 160 -3.60 -9.53 -3.58
CA GLY A 160 -3.00 -8.30 -3.10
C GLY A 160 -3.89 -7.09 -3.33
N TYR A 161 -3.61 -6.06 -2.53
CA TYR A 161 -4.38 -4.84 -2.43
C TYR A 161 -3.43 -3.64 -2.43
N PHE A 162 -3.92 -2.52 -2.94
CA PHE A 162 -3.18 -1.28 -2.97
C PHE A 162 -4.10 -0.09 -2.76
N ASP A 163 -3.67 0.83 -1.91
CA ASP A 163 -4.26 2.14 -1.75
C ASP A 163 -3.18 3.19 -1.43
N THR A 164 -3.60 4.45 -1.35
CA THR A 164 -2.69 5.59 -1.10
C THR A 164 -3.23 6.50 0.00
N PRO A 165 -3.46 6.00 1.22
CA PRO A 165 -4.00 6.79 2.30
C PRO A 165 -2.96 7.85 2.69
N GLY A 166 -3.40 9.11 2.81
CA GLY A 166 -2.51 10.21 3.15
C GLY A 166 -1.36 10.46 2.17
N GLU A 167 -1.52 10.12 0.87
CA GLU A 167 -0.45 10.21 -0.16
C GLU A 167 0.74 9.24 0.06
N ILE A 168 0.57 8.24 0.92
CA ILE A 168 1.53 7.15 1.12
C ILE A 168 0.95 5.90 0.48
N GLY A 169 1.61 5.34 -0.53
CA GLY A 169 1.16 4.07 -1.10
C GLY A 169 1.41 2.92 -0.15
N THR A 170 0.38 2.09 0.04
CA THR A 170 0.41 0.88 0.85
C THR A 170 0.06 -0.29 -0.05
N ALA A 171 0.96 -1.26 -0.14
CA ALA A 171 0.78 -2.51 -0.83
C ALA A 171 0.68 -3.64 0.19
N GLU A 172 -0.39 -4.43 0.09
CA GLU A 172 -0.65 -5.57 0.95
C GLU A 172 -0.76 -6.83 0.10
N ALA A 173 -0.10 -7.90 0.50
CA ALA A 173 -0.05 -9.15 -0.27
C ALA A 173 -0.14 -10.38 0.64
N PHE A 174 -0.89 -11.37 0.18
CA PHE A 174 -1.21 -12.58 0.93
C PHE A 174 -0.54 -13.79 0.28
N SER A 175 0.36 -14.44 1.01
CA SER A 175 1.03 -15.67 0.59
C SER A 175 1.20 -16.57 1.80
N SER A 176 0.13 -17.33 2.12
CA SER A 176 0.02 -18.14 3.33
C SER A 176 1.34 -18.89 3.68
N PRO A 177 1.83 -18.76 4.93
CA PRO A 177 1.19 -18.08 6.07
C PRO A 177 1.41 -16.56 6.14
N ALA A 178 2.11 -15.97 5.18
CA ALA A 178 2.57 -14.58 5.26
C ALA A 178 1.51 -13.55 4.83
N PHE A 179 1.38 -12.51 5.64
CA PHE A 179 0.83 -11.20 5.30
C PHE A 179 1.99 -10.22 5.12
N VAL A 180 2.13 -9.66 3.92
CA VAL A 180 3.20 -8.74 3.54
C VAL A 180 2.63 -7.35 3.36
N VAL A 181 3.26 -6.35 3.97
CA VAL A 181 2.92 -4.94 3.84
C VAL A 181 4.14 -4.19 3.31
N ALA A 182 3.99 -3.35 2.30
CA ALA A 182 5.04 -2.45 1.83
C ALA A 182 4.49 -1.02 1.70
N ARG A 183 5.17 -0.05 2.29
CA ARG A 183 4.73 1.35 2.34
C ARG A 183 5.81 2.33 1.89
N SER A 184 5.41 3.34 1.12
CA SER A 184 6.28 4.46 0.75
C SER A 184 5.50 5.61 0.12
N THR A 185 5.97 6.85 0.32
CA THR A 185 5.51 8.01 -0.47
C THR A 185 5.92 7.95 -1.94
N THR A 186 6.84 7.05 -2.32
CA THR A 186 7.21 6.82 -3.72
C THR A 186 6.29 5.83 -4.43
N PHE A 187 5.42 5.13 -3.70
CA PHE A 187 4.46 4.21 -4.28
C PHE A 187 3.20 4.98 -4.64
N LEU A 188 3.10 5.44 -5.89
CA LEU A 188 1.95 6.21 -6.38
C LEU A 188 0.93 5.30 -7.08
N GLU A 189 1.42 4.19 -7.64
CA GLU A 189 0.64 3.17 -8.31
C GLU A 189 1.08 1.78 -7.84
N PRO A 190 0.24 0.73 -8.01
CA PRO A 190 0.60 -0.63 -7.61
C PRO A 190 1.91 -1.12 -8.27
N GLY A 191 2.18 -0.68 -9.50
CA GLY A 191 3.40 -1.03 -10.23
C GLY A 191 4.68 -0.47 -9.60
N ASP A 192 4.59 0.58 -8.79
CA ASP A 192 5.75 1.09 -8.05
C ASP A 192 6.12 0.11 -6.92
N ALA A 193 5.14 -0.40 -6.18
CA ALA A 193 5.38 -1.34 -5.09
C ALA A 193 5.72 -2.77 -5.58
N GLU A 194 5.29 -3.14 -6.78
CA GLU A 194 5.45 -4.48 -7.38
C GLU A 194 6.87 -5.08 -7.24
N PRO A 195 7.97 -4.40 -7.61
CA PRO A 195 9.31 -4.97 -7.47
C PRO A 195 9.69 -5.29 -6.02
N VAL A 196 9.26 -4.47 -5.07
CA VAL A 196 9.52 -4.68 -3.63
C VAL A 196 8.72 -5.87 -3.12
N VAL A 197 7.40 -5.89 -3.37
CA VAL A 197 6.52 -6.99 -2.95
C VAL A 197 6.97 -8.32 -3.56
N SER A 198 7.33 -8.32 -4.84
CA SER A 198 7.80 -9.52 -5.55
C SER A 198 9.11 -10.07 -4.98
N ALA A 199 10.04 -9.18 -4.62
CA ALA A 199 11.31 -9.57 -4.00
C ALA A 199 11.08 -10.19 -2.62
N VAL A 200 10.26 -9.55 -1.79
CA VAL A 200 9.88 -10.04 -0.45
C VAL A 200 9.21 -11.41 -0.54
N LEU A 201 8.19 -11.54 -1.39
CA LEU A 201 7.52 -12.83 -1.62
C LEU A 201 8.47 -13.91 -2.15
N SER A 202 9.55 -13.54 -2.84
CA SER A 202 10.57 -14.48 -3.30
C SER A 202 11.56 -14.87 -2.22
N ALA A 203 11.88 -13.96 -1.29
CA ALA A 203 12.68 -14.26 -0.10
C ALA A 203 11.95 -15.22 0.85
N LEU A 204 10.65 -14.99 1.10
CA LEU A 204 9.85 -15.84 2.01
C LEU A 204 9.82 -17.31 1.57
N LYS A 205 9.69 -17.57 0.26
CA LYS A 205 9.74 -18.95 -0.30
C LYS A 205 11.06 -19.69 -0.06
N GLN A 206 12.13 -18.99 0.34
CA GLN A 206 13.43 -19.59 0.61
C GLN A 206 13.62 -19.94 2.09
N VAL A 207 12.76 -19.42 2.98
CA VAL A 207 12.84 -19.60 4.44
C VAL A 207 11.70 -20.44 5.01
N ASP A 208 10.67 -20.73 4.22
CA ASP A 208 9.63 -21.76 4.49
C ASP A 208 10.15 -23.20 4.30
#